data_AF-A0A9P0GCU2-F1
#
_entry.id   AF-A0A9P0GCU2-F1
#
_cell.length_a   1.000
_cell.length_b   1.000
_cell.length_c   1.000
_cell.angle_alpha   90.00
_cell.angle_beta   90.00
_cell.angle_gamma   90.00
#
_symmetry.space_group_name_H-M   'P 1'
#
loop_
_entity.id
_entity.type
_entity.pdbx_description
1 polymer ?
#
loop_
_entity_poly.entity_id
_entity_poly.type
_entity_poly.pdbx_seq_one_letter_code
_entity_poly.pdbx_strand_id
1 'polypeptide(L)'
;MEEIKSNVKPRRKHPLDNADIISWLLFFWLLPFFKEGYKKELTEDDIFEHRKSHDSGQLGDKLEATWNKLSANNKKPSLIKAIIQTFFLEALLLNCLIFTEEMIRISQPFFITKLILVYENNRANEDKSEIYIYAALIVITSYISNNMAHNFNLAIMQLAIKIRVSCCSLIYRKALRNIEKPKGKNITVINDLCPQDREEQKVLIKYLKIARSKKLEAKIVDFKLIIENRVYTTKELSNVQNFEDLDPRNYCGISNEESRRRSKNLNNSSNSRSTTNAQLVKERSIFSPPV
;
A
#
# COMPACT_ATOMS: atom_id res chain seq x y z
N MET A 1 -0.46 -28.61 -7.94
CA MET A 1 0.52 -27.87 -7.11
C MET A 1 1.74 -28.71 -6.74
N GLU A 2 1.66 -30.05 -6.71
CA GLU A 2 2.83 -30.91 -6.42
C GLU A 2 3.83 -31.00 -7.58
N GLU A 3 3.38 -30.96 -8.83
CA GLU A 3 4.28 -31.06 -10.01
C GLU A 3 5.21 -29.86 -10.20
N ILE A 4 4.89 -28.68 -9.66
CA ILE A 4 5.77 -27.49 -9.77
C ILE A 4 6.95 -27.57 -8.78
N LYS A 5 6.83 -28.36 -7.71
CA LYS A 5 7.89 -28.49 -6.71
C LYS A 5 9.07 -29.35 -7.17
N SER A 6 8.90 -30.19 -8.20
CA SER A 6 9.94 -31.16 -8.61
C SER A 6 11.09 -30.55 -9.43
N ASN A 7 10.91 -29.33 -9.97
CA ASN A 7 11.89 -28.69 -10.86
C ASN A 7 12.59 -27.46 -10.24
N VAL A 8 12.38 -27.20 -8.94
CA VAL A 8 12.99 -26.08 -8.23
C VAL A 8 14.16 -26.60 -7.40
N LYS A 9 15.36 -26.08 -7.63
CA LYS A 9 16.54 -26.41 -6.81
C LYS A 9 16.23 -26.16 -5.34
N PRO A 10 16.59 -27.08 -4.42
CA PRO A 10 16.32 -26.90 -3.00
C PRO A 10 17.07 -25.67 -2.49
N ARG A 11 16.31 -24.72 -1.92
CA ARG A 11 16.88 -23.50 -1.34
C ARG A 11 17.63 -23.82 -0.06
N ARG A 12 18.61 -22.97 0.29
CA ARG A 12 19.36 -23.12 1.53
C ARG A 12 18.43 -22.92 2.73
N LYS A 13 18.55 -23.78 3.74
CA LYS A 13 17.76 -23.66 4.98
C LYS A 13 18.13 -22.38 5.74
N HIS A 14 17.15 -21.84 6.45
CA HIS A 14 17.34 -20.60 7.21
C HIS A 14 18.34 -20.83 8.36
N PRO A 15 19.41 -20.02 8.49
CA PRO A 15 20.48 -20.23 9.49
C PRO A 15 19.96 -20.20 10.93
N LEU A 16 18.87 -19.47 11.17
CA LEU A 16 18.18 -19.38 12.46
C LEU A 16 17.59 -20.72 12.95
N ASP A 17 17.42 -21.72 12.07
CA ASP A 17 16.92 -23.05 12.45
C ASP A 17 17.99 -23.91 13.13
N ASN A 18 19.27 -23.60 12.92
CA ASN A 18 20.41 -24.30 13.48
C ASN A 18 21.24 -23.42 14.43
N ALA A 19 20.75 -22.23 14.80
CA ALA A 19 21.53 -21.26 15.57
C ALA A 19 21.48 -21.54 17.08
N ASP A 20 22.64 -21.46 17.74
CA ASP A 20 22.75 -21.49 19.20
C ASP A 20 22.07 -20.28 19.85
N ILE A 21 21.69 -20.39 21.13
CA ILE A 21 20.99 -19.34 21.89
C ILE A 21 21.78 -18.02 21.89
N ILE A 22 23.11 -18.08 22.02
CA ILE A 22 23.99 -16.91 21.98
C ILE A 22 24.03 -16.30 20.58
N SER A 23 24.13 -17.15 19.55
CA SER A 23 24.10 -16.70 18.15
C SER A 23 22.76 -16.07 17.77
N TRP A 24 21.66 -16.57 18.35
CA TRP A 24 20.33 -16.02 18.19
C TRP A 24 20.22 -14.65 18.88
N LEU A 25 20.66 -14.54 20.13
CA LEU A 25 20.59 -13.32 20.93
C LEU A 25 21.41 -12.17 20.33
N LEU A 26 22.62 -12.46 19.83
CA LEU A 26 23.56 -11.48 19.26
C LEU A 26 23.40 -11.30 17.74
N PHE A 27 22.39 -11.92 17.12
CA PHE A 27 22.17 -11.85 15.66
C PHE A 27 23.36 -12.29 14.80
N PHE A 28 24.30 -13.06 15.36
CA PHE A 28 25.49 -13.54 14.63
C PHE A 28 25.14 -14.45 13.46
N TRP A 29 23.97 -15.08 13.49
CA TRP A 29 23.45 -15.87 12.38
C TRP A 29 23.24 -15.04 11.09
N LEU A 30 23.08 -13.71 11.21
CA LEU A 30 22.81 -12.81 10.08
C LEU A 30 24.11 -12.23 9.47
N LEU A 31 25.21 -12.21 10.22
CA LEU A 31 26.52 -11.74 9.75
C LEU A 31 27.04 -12.44 8.47
N PRO A 32 26.95 -13.77 8.30
CA PRO A 32 27.40 -14.42 7.06
C PRO A 32 26.59 -13.94 5.85
N PHE A 33 25.30 -13.62 6.03
CA PHE A 33 24.46 -13.08 4.96
C PHE A 33 24.91 -11.67 4.55
N PHE A 34 25.22 -10.79 5.50
CA PHE A 34 25.76 -9.47 5.18
C PHE A 34 27.14 -9.53 4.53
N LYS A 35 28.00 -10.47 4.96
CA LYS A 35 29.31 -10.67 4.35
C LYS A 35 29.18 -11.09 2.88
N GLU A 36 28.20 -11.91 2.54
CA GLU A 36 27.92 -12.30 1.16
C GLU A 36 27.41 -11.10 0.35
N GLY A 37 26.44 -10.35 0.88
CA GLY A 37 25.93 -9.12 0.23
C GLY A 37 26.95 -8.00 0.08
N TYR A 38 28.01 -7.99 0.90
CA TYR A 38 29.14 -7.07 0.72
C TYR A 38 30.06 -7.49 -0.43
N LYS A 39 30.19 -8.80 -0.69
CA LYS A 39 31.08 -9.33 -1.72
C LYS A 39 30.44 -9.36 -3.10
N LYS A 40 29.13 -9.58 -3.16
CA LYS A 40 28.37 -9.71 -4.41
C LYS A 40 26.96 -9.14 -4.25
N GLU A 41 26.39 -8.72 -5.37
CA GLU A 41 24.97 -8.37 -5.42
C GLU A 41 24.12 -9.62 -5.18
N LEU A 42 23.17 -9.53 -4.25
CA LEU A 42 22.32 -10.64 -3.84
C LEU A 42 21.24 -10.90 -4.90
N THR A 43 21.19 -12.12 -5.41
CA THR A 43 20.12 -12.58 -6.31
C THR A 43 19.10 -13.44 -5.57
N GLU A 44 17.95 -13.73 -6.18
CA GLU A 44 16.87 -14.52 -5.56
C GLU A 44 17.31 -15.92 -5.11
N ASP A 45 18.31 -16.50 -5.79
CA ASP A 45 18.86 -17.83 -5.50
C ASP A 45 19.71 -17.84 -4.22
N ASP A 46 20.24 -16.69 -3.79
CA ASP A 46 21.04 -16.56 -2.57
C ASP A 46 20.18 -16.39 -1.31
N ILE A 47 18.86 -16.16 -1.48
CA ILE A 47 17.93 -15.96 -0.38
C ILE A 47 17.53 -17.31 0.22
N PHE A 48 17.59 -17.39 1.55
CA PHE A 48 17.19 -18.57 2.30
C PHE A 48 15.71 -18.93 2.10
N GLU A 49 15.39 -20.22 2.25
CA GLU A 49 14.01 -20.69 2.34
C GLU A 49 13.30 -20.05 3.53
N HIS A 50 12.00 -19.76 3.38
CA HIS A 50 11.19 -19.27 4.47
C HIS A 50 11.07 -20.34 5.56
N ARG A 51 11.07 -19.91 6.82
CA ARG A 51 10.83 -20.81 7.95
C ARG A 51 9.42 -21.38 7.87
N LYS A 52 9.23 -22.63 8.28
CA LYS A 52 7.90 -23.30 8.39
C LYS A 52 6.88 -22.47 9.18
N SER A 53 7.32 -21.75 10.22
CA SER A 53 6.47 -20.86 11.02
C SER A 53 5.95 -19.62 10.28
N HIS A 54 6.47 -19.33 9.08
CA HIS A 54 6.08 -18.23 8.22
C HIS A 54 5.45 -18.74 6.91
N ASP A 55 5.09 -20.03 6.83
CA ASP A 55 4.44 -20.61 5.67
C ASP A 55 3.02 -20.06 5.48
N SER A 56 2.74 -19.53 4.28
CA SER A 56 1.47 -18.86 3.99
C SER A 56 0.27 -19.81 3.95
N GLY A 57 0.49 -21.08 3.62
CA GLY A 57 -0.53 -22.13 3.67
C GLY A 57 -0.96 -22.39 5.09
N GLN A 58 -0.01 -22.76 5.96
CA GLN A 58 -0.26 -23.07 7.37
C GLN A 58 -0.90 -21.89 8.12
N LEU A 59 -0.41 -20.68 7.89
CA LEU A 59 -0.93 -19.47 8.54
C LEU A 59 -2.33 -19.10 8.05
N GLY A 60 -2.59 -19.29 6.74
CA GLY A 60 -3.92 -19.14 6.15
C GLY A 60 -4.91 -20.14 6.75
N ASP A 61 -4.53 -21.41 6.86
CA ASP A 61 -5.35 -22.49 7.42
C ASP A 61 -5.70 -22.22 8.89
N LYS A 62 -4.72 -21.78 9.69
CA LYS A 62 -4.91 -21.43 11.11
C LYS A 62 -5.93 -20.30 11.28
N LEU A 63 -5.83 -19.24 10.46
CA LEU A 63 -6.77 -18.12 10.50
C LEU A 63 -8.15 -18.51 9.97
N GLU A 64 -8.22 -19.31 8.90
CA GLU A 64 -9.48 -19.79 8.32
C GLU A 64 -10.25 -20.69 9.29
N ALA A 65 -9.56 -21.60 9.99
CA ALA A 65 -10.17 -22.45 11.01
C ALA A 65 -10.81 -21.62 12.14
N THR A 66 -10.09 -20.61 12.64
CA THR A 66 -10.61 -19.69 13.67
C THR A 66 -11.76 -18.85 13.14
N TRP A 67 -11.66 -18.37 11.90
CA TRP A 67 -12.74 -17.62 11.23
C TRP A 67 -14.02 -18.43 11.12
N ASN A 68 -13.93 -19.71 10.70
CA ASN A 68 -15.08 -20.59 10.55
C ASN A 68 -15.76 -20.87 11.91
N LYS A 69 -14.96 -21.12 12.96
CA LYS A 69 -15.47 -21.26 14.34
C LYS A 69 -16.21 -19.99 14.81
N LEU A 70 -15.63 -18.81 14.55
CA LEU A 70 -16.24 -17.54 14.96
C LEU A 70 -17.52 -17.25 14.17
N SER A 71 -17.53 -17.56 12.87
CA SER A 71 -18.67 -17.34 11.98
C SER A 71 -19.84 -18.29 12.26
N ALA A 72 -19.58 -19.51 12.76
CA ALA A 72 -20.63 -20.43 13.18
C ALA A 72 -21.34 -19.96 14.46
N ASN A 73 -20.57 -19.41 15.40
CA ASN A 73 -21.09 -19.06 16.74
C ASN A 73 -21.66 -17.63 16.85
N ASN A 74 -21.35 -16.72 15.92
CA ASN A 74 -21.74 -15.31 16.03
C ASN A 74 -22.53 -14.82 14.81
N LYS A 75 -23.66 -14.13 15.05
CA LYS A 75 -24.47 -13.50 13.99
C LYS A 75 -23.73 -12.39 13.23
N LYS A 76 -22.72 -11.76 13.83
CA LYS A 76 -21.87 -10.72 13.21
C LYS A 76 -20.38 -11.01 13.48
N PRO A 77 -19.71 -11.86 12.69
CA PRO A 77 -18.31 -12.17 12.89
C PRO A 77 -17.42 -10.97 12.52
N SER A 78 -16.45 -10.65 13.39
CA SER A 78 -15.44 -9.61 13.13
C SER A 78 -14.10 -10.25 12.80
N LEU A 79 -13.46 -9.79 11.72
CA LEU A 79 -12.16 -10.30 11.29
C LEU A 79 -11.05 -9.98 12.29
N ILE A 80 -11.10 -8.79 12.90
CA ILE A 80 -10.15 -8.37 13.92
C ILE A 80 -10.20 -9.33 15.10
N LYS A 81 -11.40 -9.73 15.53
CA LYS A 81 -11.57 -10.71 16.61
C LYS A 81 -10.97 -12.07 16.26
N ALA A 82 -11.12 -12.53 15.02
CA ALA A 82 -10.51 -13.79 14.55
C ALA A 82 -8.97 -13.71 14.52
N ILE A 83 -8.41 -12.58 14.09
CA ILE A 83 -6.96 -12.34 14.10
C ILE A 83 -6.42 -12.35 15.52
N ILE A 84 -7.04 -11.56 16.42
CA ILE A 84 -6.66 -11.51 17.83
C ILE A 84 -6.70 -12.91 18.43
N GLN A 85 -7.79 -13.66 18.25
CA GLN A 85 -7.92 -15.02 18.80
C GLN A 85 -6.88 -16.00 18.24
N THR A 86 -6.50 -15.87 16.97
CA THR A 86 -5.53 -16.77 16.33
C THR A 86 -4.10 -16.55 16.84
N PHE A 87 -3.74 -15.29 17.09
CA PHE A 87 -2.38 -14.89 17.49
C PHE A 87 -2.29 -14.46 18.96
N PHE A 88 -3.35 -14.65 19.75
CA PHE A 88 -3.45 -14.15 21.11
C PHE A 88 -2.32 -14.68 22.00
N LEU A 89 -2.03 -15.98 21.93
CA LEU A 89 -1.00 -16.60 22.76
C LEU A 89 0.41 -16.09 22.42
N GLU A 90 0.70 -15.94 21.12
CA GLU A 90 1.97 -15.37 20.65
C GLU A 90 2.11 -13.91 21.07
N ALA A 91 1.04 -13.12 20.93
CA ALA A 91 1.01 -11.74 21.39
C ALA A 91 1.15 -11.64 22.92
N LEU A 92 0.51 -12.52 23.69
CA LEU A 92 0.57 -12.51 25.15
C LEU A 92 2.00 -12.78 25.65
N LEU A 93 2.70 -13.76 25.06
CA LEU A 93 4.09 -14.06 25.38
C LEU A 93 5.00 -12.85 25.09
N LEU A 94 4.80 -12.16 23.97
CA LEU A 94 5.55 -10.95 23.65
C LEU A 94 5.26 -9.80 24.62
N ASN A 95 4.00 -9.65 25.05
CA ASN A 95 3.61 -8.66 26.06
C ASN A 95 4.23 -8.97 27.43
N CYS A 96 4.39 -10.24 27.79
CA CYS A 96 5.10 -10.63 29.00
C CYS A 96 6.59 -10.25 28.91
N LEU A 97 7.22 -10.49 27.76
CA LEU A 97 8.64 -10.16 27.55
C LEU A 97 8.90 -8.65 27.65
N ILE A 98 8.09 -7.81 27.00
CA ILE A 98 8.26 -6.35 27.10
C ILE A 98 8.00 -5.84 28.52
N PHE A 99 7.05 -6.43 29.25
CA PHE A 99 6.84 -6.08 30.65
C PHE A 99 8.10 -6.35 31.49
N THR A 100 8.75 -7.50 31.29
CA THR A 100 10.01 -7.79 32.00
C THR A 100 11.15 -6.84 31.61
N GLU A 101 11.23 -6.45 30.35
CA GLU A 101 12.22 -5.48 29.86
C GLU A 101 12.02 -4.10 30.52
N GLU A 102 10.77 -3.65 30.61
CA GLU A 102 10.43 -2.37 31.23
C GLU A 102 10.74 -2.37 32.73
N MET A 103 10.50 -3.48 33.44
CA MET A 103 10.89 -3.62 34.85
C MET A 103 12.41 -3.48 35.04
N ILE A 104 13.21 -4.06 34.14
CA ILE A 104 14.67 -3.95 34.14
C ILE A 104 15.09 -2.49 33.87
N ARG A 105 14.45 -1.83 32.90
CA ARG A 105 14.71 -0.43 32.56
C ARG A 105 14.42 0.50 33.75
N ILE A 106 13.31 0.27 34.45
CA ILE A 106 12.92 1.02 35.67
C ILE A 106 13.92 0.79 36.81
N SER A 107 14.60 -0.37 36.88
CA SER A 107 15.59 -0.64 37.94
C SER A 107 16.89 0.19 37.80
N GLN A 108 17.25 0.62 36.58
CA GLN A 108 18.48 1.38 36.32
C GLN A 108 18.63 2.67 37.14
N PRO A 109 17.64 3.58 37.23
CA PRO A 109 17.75 4.79 38.05
C PRO A 109 17.93 4.51 39.55
N PHE A 110 17.51 3.35 40.06
CA PHE A 110 17.78 2.97 41.46
C PHE A 110 19.27 2.72 41.70
N PHE A 111 19.95 2.05 40.78
CA PHE A 111 21.40 1.83 40.87
C PHE A 111 22.17 3.14 40.77
N ILE A 112 21.74 4.06 39.89
CA ILE A 112 22.35 5.39 39.78
C ILE A 112 22.15 6.19 41.07
N THR A 113 20.94 6.16 41.64
CA THR A 113 20.65 6.85 42.92
C THR A 113 21.53 6.30 44.05
N LYS A 114 21.68 4.98 44.15
CA LYS A 114 22.57 4.36 45.14
C LYS A 114 24.02 4.78 44.96
N LEU A 115 24.50 4.85 43.71
CA LEU A 115 25.84 5.32 43.40
C LEU A 115 26.04 6.78 43.86
N ILE A 116 25.09 7.67 43.57
CA ILE A 116 25.15 9.09 43.98
C ILE A 116 25.19 9.23 45.51
N LEU A 117 24.39 8.44 46.24
CA LEU A 117 24.35 8.48 47.71
C LEU A 117 25.68 8.06 48.36
N VAL A 118 26.42 7.13 47.75
CA VAL A 118 27.76 6.74 48.25
C VAL A 118 28.76 7.90 48.11
N TYR A 119 28.65 8.66 47.02
CA TYR A 119 29.47 9.86 46.81
C TYR A 119 29.12 10.99 47.78
N GLU A 120 27.84 11.26 48.00
CA GLU A 120 27.38 12.35 48.88
C GLU A 120 27.81 12.15 50.34
N ASN A 121 27.80 10.91 50.84
CA ASN A 121 28.18 10.58 52.21
C ASN A 121 29.70 10.55 52.46
N ASN A 122 30.53 10.95 51.49
CA ASN A 122 32.00 10.89 51.55
C ASN A 122 32.59 9.50 51.87
N ARG A 123 31.81 8.42 51.72
CA ARG A 123 32.26 7.03 51.93
C ARG A 123 33.02 6.45 50.75
N ALA A 124 33.32 7.27 49.74
CA ALA A 124 33.95 6.84 48.50
C ALA A 124 35.33 6.17 48.68
N ASN A 125 36.04 6.45 49.80
CA ASN A 125 37.32 5.81 50.09
C ASN A 125 37.20 4.49 50.85
N GLU A 126 36.12 4.28 51.60
CA GLU A 126 35.87 3.06 52.39
C GLU A 126 35.13 2.00 51.54
N ASP A 127 34.18 2.44 50.69
CA ASP A 127 33.27 1.57 49.93
C ASP A 127 33.65 1.44 48.43
N LYS A 128 34.95 1.45 48.10
CA LYS A 128 35.42 1.40 46.69
C LYS A 128 34.89 0.18 45.93
N SER A 129 34.80 -0.98 46.58
CA SER A 129 34.25 -2.21 45.99
C SER A 129 32.78 -2.07 45.62
N GLU A 130 31.97 -1.43 46.47
CA GLU A 130 30.54 -1.21 46.22
C GLU A 130 30.32 -0.27 45.03
N ILE A 131 31.14 0.78 44.90
CA ILE A 131 31.11 1.70 43.75
C ILE A 131 31.33 0.94 42.44
N TYR A 132 32.36 0.07 42.37
CA TYR A 132 32.61 -0.72 41.17
C TYR A 132 31.48 -1.70 40.86
N ILE A 133 30.85 -2.30 41.88
CA ILE A 133 29.69 -3.18 41.71
C ILE A 133 28.50 -2.41 41.14
N TYR A 134 28.14 -1.26 41.71
CA TYR A 134 27.04 -0.44 41.20
C TYR A 134 27.30 0.07 39.78
N ALA A 135 28.53 0.50 39.48
CA ALA A 135 28.92 0.91 38.14
C ALA A 135 28.81 -0.25 37.12
N ALA A 136 29.29 -1.45 37.48
CA ALA A 136 29.16 -2.64 36.65
C ALA A 136 27.70 -3.04 36.44
N LEU A 137 26.86 -2.99 37.49
CA LEU A 137 25.43 -3.27 37.40
C LEU A 137 24.71 -2.33 36.44
N ILE A 138 25.05 -1.03 36.45
CA ILE A 138 24.46 -0.06 35.51
C ILE A 138 24.78 -0.45 34.06
N VAL A 139 26.05 -0.76 33.77
CA VAL A 139 26.50 -1.15 32.42
C VAL A 139 25.84 -2.46 31.97
N ILE A 140 25.84 -3.48 32.83
CA ILE A 140 25.26 -4.80 32.52
C ILE A 140 23.75 -4.67 32.29
N THR A 141 23.04 -3.95 33.16
CA THR A 141 21.59 -3.75 33.05
C THR A 141 21.23 -2.97 31.78
N SER A 142 22.03 -1.97 31.41
CA SER A 142 21.87 -1.21 30.16
C SER A 142 22.05 -2.11 28.92
N TYR A 143 23.10 -2.93 28.91
CA TYR A 143 23.36 -3.87 27.83
C TYR A 143 22.22 -4.88 27.68
N ILE A 144 21.75 -5.47 28.77
CA ILE A 144 20.67 -6.47 28.76
C ILE A 144 19.37 -5.84 28.25
N SER A 145 18.96 -4.67 28.77
CA SER A 145 17.75 -3.97 28.32
C SER A 145 17.80 -3.65 26.82
N ASN A 146 18.94 -3.16 26.31
CA ASN A 146 19.09 -2.88 24.89
C ASN A 146 18.95 -4.15 24.02
N ASN A 147 19.59 -5.25 24.42
CA ASN A 147 19.47 -6.52 23.71
C ASN A 147 18.02 -7.06 23.73
N MET A 148 17.34 -7.01 24.88
CA MET A 148 15.93 -7.41 24.99
C MET A 148 15.03 -6.55 24.10
N ALA A 149 15.24 -5.24 24.05
CA ALA A 149 14.47 -4.33 23.21
C ALA A 149 14.64 -4.65 21.70
N HIS A 150 15.86 -4.93 21.24
CA HIS A 150 16.09 -5.35 19.85
C HIS A 150 15.43 -6.68 19.52
N ASN A 151 15.51 -7.67 20.42
CA ASN A 151 14.85 -8.97 20.24
C ASN A 151 13.33 -8.84 20.22
N PHE A 152 12.77 -7.99 21.09
CA PHE A 152 11.34 -7.67 21.09
C PHE A 152 10.90 -7.03 19.76
N ASN A 153 11.65 -6.04 19.27
CA ASN A 153 11.37 -5.38 17.98
C ASN A 153 11.39 -6.38 16.81
N LEU A 154 12.34 -7.32 16.78
CA LEU A 154 12.34 -8.37 15.78
C LEU A 154 11.08 -9.24 15.88
N ALA A 155 10.73 -9.67 17.10
CA ALA A 155 9.64 -10.60 17.33
C ALA A 155 8.26 -9.97 17.02
N ILE A 156 8.05 -8.69 17.33
CA ILE A 156 6.82 -7.98 16.95
C ILE A 156 6.72 -7.78 15.43
N MET A 157 7.83 -7.51 14.74
CA MET A 157 7.85 -7.46 13.27
C MET A 157 7.50 -8.81 12.65
N GLN A 158 8.05 -9.91 13.18
CA GLN A 158 7.69 -11.26 12.74
C GLN A 158 6.20 -11.54 12.95
N LEU A 159 5.62 -11.16 14.10
CA LEU A 159 4.19 -11.30 14.35
C LEU A 159 3.36 -10.50 13.33
N ALA A 160 3.75 -9.27 13.01
CA ALA A 160 3.06 -8.45 12.02
C ALA A 160 3.07 -9.08 10.62
N ILE A 161 4.21 -9.66 10.20
CA ILE A 161 4.34 -10.37 8.93
C ILE A 161 3.43 -11.60 8.91
N LYS A 162 3.37 -12.39 9.99
CA LYS A 162 2.46 -13.53 10.12
C LYS A 162 0.99 -13.12 9.94
N ILE A 163 0.57 -12.02 10.58
CA ILE A 163 -0.79 -11.48 10.45
C ILE A 163 -1.05 -11.03 9.00
N ARG A 164 -0.12 -10.32 8.38
CA ARG A 164 -0.28 -9.86 6.99
C ARG A 164 -0.41 -11.03 6.02
N VAL A 165 0.49 -12.02 6.10
CA VAL A 165 0.51 -13.18 5.21
C VAL A 165 -0.76 -14.02 5.36
N SER A 166 -1.21 -14.28 6.59
CA SER A 166 -2.46 -15.02 6.84
C SER A 166 -3.69 -14.29 6.28
N CYS A 167 -3.77 -12.96 6.46
CA CYS A 167 -4.84 -12.15 5.88
C CYS A 167 -4.85 -12.20 4.34
N CYS A 168 -3.69 -12.03 3.71
CA CYS A 168 -3.56 -12.12 2.24
C CYS A 168 -4.00 -13.50 1.72
N SER A 169 -3.57 -14.58 2.38
CA SER A 169 -3.97 -15.96 2.05
C SER A 169 -5.49 -16.15 2.15
N LEU A 170 -6.10 -15.67 3.23
CA LEU A 170 -7.55 -15.77 3.44
C LEU A 170 -8.36 -14.97 2.42
N ILE A 171 -7.92 -13.75 2.10
CA ILE A 171 -8.56 -12.89 1.09
C ILE A 171 -8.48 -13.56 -0.28
N TYR A 172 -7.31 -14.09 -0.65
CA TYR A 172 -7.09 -14.77 -1.93
C TYR A 172 -8.03 -15.98 -2.10
N ARG A 173 -8.12 -16.85 -1.09
CA ARG A 173 -9.03 -18.01 -1.11
C ARG A 173 -10.50 -17.60 -1.21
N LYS A 174 -10.91 -16.56 -0.48
CA LYS A 174 -12.29 -16.04 -0.55
C LYS A 174 -12.60 -15.41 -1.91
N ALA A 175 -11.66 -14.70 -2.51
CA ALA A 175 -11.81 -14.13 -3.84
C ALA A 175 -12.01 -15.23 -4.89
N LEU A 176 -11.18 -16.28 -4.88
CA LEU A 176 -11.31 -17.43 -5.78
C LEU A 176 -12.64 -18.18 -5.59
N ARG A 177 -13.04 -18.47 -4.34
CA ARG A 177 -14.32 -19.15 -4.08
C ARG A 177 -15.54 -18.33 -4.55
N ASN A 178 -15.45 -17.01 -4.54
CA ASN A 178 -16.53 -16.13 -5.03
C ASN A 178 -16.61 -16.12 -6.56
N ILE A 179 -15.49 -16.29 -7.25
CA ILE A 179 -15.44 -16.45 -8.71
C ILE A 179 -16.10 -17.77 -9.12
N GLU A 180 -15.80 -18.86 -8.41
CA GLU A 180 -16.33 -20.20 -8.72
C GLU A 180 -17.83 -20.37 -8.44
N LYS A 181 -18.43 -19.49 -7.62
CA LYS A 181 -19.86 -19.52 -7.29
C LYS A 181 -20.58 -18.35 -7.94
N PRO A 182 -20.91 -18.43 -9.24
CA PRO A 182 -21.70 -17.39 -9.87
C PRO A 182 -23.11 -17.38 -9.29
N LYS A 183 -23.35 -16.47 -8.35
CA LYS A 183 -24.72 -16.08 -7.96
C LYS A 183 -25.31 -15.27 -9.11
N GLY A 184 -25.79 -15.94 -10.16
CA GLY A 184 -26.84 -15.47 -11.10
C GLY A 184 -26.85 -13.99 -11.51
N LYS A 185 -25.70 -13.32 -11.56
CA LYS A 185 -25.56 -11.92 -11.96
C LYS A 185 -24.17 -11.68 -12.52
N ASN A 186 -24.06 -11.88 -13.84
CA ASN A 186 -23.05 -11.35 -14.75
C ASN A 186 -21.59 -11.41 -14.24
N ILE A 187 -21.07 -12.64 -14.01
CA ILE A 187 -19.67 -12.89 -13.62
C ILE A 187 -18.77 -13.23 -14.82
N THR A 188 -19.23 -13.03 -16.06
CA THR A 188 -18.35 -13.11 -17.24
C THR A 188 -17.35 -11.94 -17.30
N VAL A 189 -17.50 -10.89 -16.48
CA VAL A 189 -16.74 -9.64 -16.68
C VAL A 189 -15.52 -9.47 -15.76
N ILE A 190 -15.28 -10.30 -14.74
CA ILE A 190 -14.20 -9.99 -13.76
C ILE A 190 -12.92 -10.79 -13.99
N ASN A 191 -13.00 -12.00 -14.58
CA ASN A 191 -11.84 -12.87 -14.73
C ASN A 191 -11.18 -12.84 -16.11
N ASP A 192 -11.81 -12.24 -17.13
CA ASP A 192 -11.24 -12.13 -18.48
C ASP A 192 -10.71 -10.72 -18.81
N LEU A 193 -10.57 -9.82 -17.83
CA LEU A 193 -10.08 -8.47 -18.10
C LEU A 193 -8.56 -8.44 -18.18
N CYS A 194 -8.07 -8.29 -19.41
CA CYS A 194 -6.69 -8.04 -19.77
C CYS A 194 -6.11 -6.88 -18.92
N PRO A 195 -4.79 -6.83 -18.62
CA PRO A 195 -4.20 -5.72 -17.88
C PRO A 195 -4.55 -4.33 -18.46
N GLN A 196 -4.75 -4.27 -19.78
CA GLN A 196 -5.23 -3.09 -20.51
C GLN A 196 -6.62 -2.64 -20.02
N ASP A 197 -7.57 -3.57 -19.86
CA ASP A 197 -8.95 -3.27 -19.49
C ASP A 197 -9.08 -2.82 -18.03
N ARG A 198 -8.12 -3.21 -17.17
CA ARG A 198 -8.06 -2.76 -15.77
C ARG A 198 -7.78 -1.26 -15.65
N GLU A 199 -6.92 -0.72 -16.51
CA GLU A 199 -6.65 0.73 -16.52
C GLU A 199 -7.86 1.51 -17.09
N GLU A 200 -8.53 0.98 -18.12
CA GLU A 200 -9.75 1.57 -18.66
C GLU A 200 -10.88 1.65 -17.61
N GLN A 201 -11.06 0.61 -16.80
CA GLN A 201 -12.04 0.62 -15.71
C GLN A 201 -11.70 1.63 -14.61
N LYS A 202 -10.43 1.86 -14.29
CA LYS A 202 -10.03 2.87 -13.29
C LYS A 202 -10.44 4.28 -13.73
N VAL A 203 -10.28 4.59 -15.02
CA VAL A 203 -10.71 5.86 -15.61
C VAL A 203 -12.22 6.02 -15.47
N LEU A 204 -12.99 5.03 -15.92
CA LEU A 204 -14.47 5.03 -15.83
C LEU A 204 -14.97 5.25 -14.38
N ILE A 205 -14.37 4.57 -13.41
CA ILE A 205 -14.75 4.70 -11.99
C ILE A 205 -14.40 6.09 -11.44
N LYS A 206 -13.27 6.68 -11.86
CA LYS A 206 -12.88 8.05 -11.47
C LYS A 206 -13.93 9.06 -11.93
N TYR A 207 -14.33 9.03 -13.20
CA TYR A 207 -15.31 9.96 -13.75
C TYR A 207 -16.73 9.71 -13.23
N LEU A 208 -17.11 8.46 -12.97
CA LEU A 208 -18.39 8.14 -12.32
C LEU A 208 -18.50 8.76 -10.91
N LYS A 209 -17.43 8.70 -10.11
CA LYS A 209 -17.39 9.32 -8.78
C LYS A 209 -17.53 10.83 -8.85
N ILE A 210 -16.87 11.47 -9.81
CA ILE A 210 -16.95 12.93 -10.02
C ILE A 210 -18.36 13.33 -10.45
N ALA A 211 -18.97 12.62 -11.40
CA ALA A 211 -20.35 12.87 -11.84
C ALA A 211 -21.35 12.73 -10.70
N ARG A 212 -21.18 11.71 -9.86
CA ARG A 212 -22.04 11.48 -8.68
C ARG A 212 -21.88 12.55 -7.61
N SER A 213 -20.67 13.11 -7.44
CA SER A 213 -20.41 14.25 -6.56
C SER A 213 -21.13 15.52 -7.02
N LYS A 214 -21.35 15.68 -8.33
CA LYS A 214 -22.10 16.80 -8.92
C LYS A 214 -23.61 16.55 -9.04
N LYS A 215 -24.13 15.47 -8.43
CA LYS A 215 -25.55 15.02 -8.48
C LYS A 215 -26.09 14.74 -9.90
N LEU A 216 -25.23 14.35 -10.84
CA LEU A 216 -25.63 13.95 -12.19
C LEU A 216 -26.03 12.46 -12.22
N GLU A 217 -27.00 12.09 -13.07
CA GLU A 217 -27.34 10.69 -13.30
C GLU A 217 -26.28 10.03 -14.20
N ALA A 218 -25.45 9.16 -13.61
CA ALA A 218 -24.39 8.46 -14.33
C ALA A 218 -24.42 6.94 -14.10
N LYS A 219 -24.27 6.17 -15.18
CA LYS A 219 -24.24 4.68 -15.18
C LYS A 219 -23.15 4.17 -16.13
N ILE A 220 -22.56 3.04 -15.79
CA ILE A 220 -21.61 2.33 -16.66
C ILE A 220 -22.34 1.14 -17.28
N VAL A 221 -22.35 1.06 -18.62
CA VAL A 221 -22.93 -0.05 -19.39
C VAL A 221 -21.95 -0.37 -20.52
N ASP A 222 -21.58 -1.65 -20.67
CA ASP A 222 -20.67 -2.15 -21.72
C ASP A 222 -19.40 -1.29 -21.92
N PHE A 223 -18.67 -1.02 -20.84
CA PHE A 223 -17.42 -0.20 -20.83
C PHE A 223 -17.59 1.24 -21.33
N LYS A 224 -18.83 1.74 -21.42
CA LYS A 224 -19.13 3.13 -21.76
C LYS A 224 -19.76 3.83 -20.57
N LEU A 225 -19.38 5.10 -20.37
CA LEU A 225 -19.96 5.94 -19.32
C LEU A 225 -21.15 6.68 -19.89
N ILE A 226 -22.33 6.50 -19.32
CA ILE A 226 -23.52 7.25 -19.69
C ILE A 226 -23.76 8.31 -18.63
N ILE A 227 -23.77 9.59 -19.02
CA ILE A 227 -24.12 10.73 -18.15
C ILE A 227 -25.27 11.47 -18.82
N GLU A 228 -26.41 11.62 -18.14
CA GLU A 228 -27.58 12.38 -18.61
C GLU A 228 -27.93 12.12 -20.09
N ASN A 229 -28.04 10.84 -20.48
CA ASN A 229 -28.30 10.36 -21.85
C ASN A 229 -27.20 10.52 -22.91
N ARG A 230 -25.98 10.97 -22.56
CA ARG A 230 -24.81 10.91 -23.47
C ARG A 230 -23.89 9.76 -23.14
N VAL A 231 -23.44 9.05 -24.17
CA VAL A 231 -22.54 7.89 -24.08
C VAL A 231 -21.12 8.34 -24.37
N TYR A 232 -20.20 8.12 -23.43
CA TYR A 232 -18.78 8.45 -23.53
C TYR A 232 -17.93 7.18 -23.59
N THR A 233 -16.97 7.16 -24.52
CA THR A 233 -16.02 6.05 -24.69
C THR A 233 -14.72 6.31 -23.90
N THR A 234 -14.02 5.25 -23.50
CA THR A 234 -12.77 5.33 -22.70
C THR A 234 -11.69 6.20 -23.35
N LYS A 235 -11.57 6.16 -24.68
CA LYS A 235 -10.64 7.00 -25.48
C LYS A 235 -10.97 8.49 -25.46
N GLU A 236 -12.25 8.84 -25.29
CA GLU A 236 -12.69 10.24 -25.19
C GLU A 236 -12.39 10.76 -23.78
N LEU A 237 -12.66 9.95 -22.76
CA LEU A 237 -12.41 10.27 -21.36
C LEU A 237 -10.91 10.41 -21.01
N SER A 238 -10.02 9.69 -21.70
CA SER A 238 -8.57 9.80 -21.49
C SER A 238 -7.97 11.11 -22.03
N ASN A 239 -8.63 11.76 -22.99
CA ASN A 239 -8.17 13.00 -23.61
C ASN A 239 -8.76 14.26 -22.95
N VAL A 240 -9.69 14.11 -22.00
CA VAL A 240 -10.33 15.23 -21.29
C VAL A 240 -9.46 15.68 -20.12
N GLN A 241 -8.88 16.87 -20.23
CA GLN A 241 -8.05 17.46 -19.18
C GLN A 241 -8.86 17.99 -17.99
N ASN A 242 -10.09 18.49 -18.20
CA ASN A 242 -10.96 19.01 -17.14
C ASN A 242 -12.39 18.45 -17.22
N PHE A 243 -12.97 18.05 -16.08
CA PHE A 243 -14.34 17.49 -16.02
C PHE A 243 -15.43 18.48 -16.48
N GLU A 244 -15.14 19.78 -16.50
CA GLU A 244 -16.08 20.83 -16.91
C GLU A 244 -16.41 20.81 -18.42
N ASP A 245 -15.56 20.17 -19.23
CA ASP A 245 -15.80 19.95 -20.67
C ASP A 245 -16.87 18.88 -20.94
N LEU A 246 -17.27 18.13 -19.90
CA LEU A 246 -18.28 17.07 -19.92
C LEU A 246 -19.65 17.51 -19.37
N ASP A 247 -19.78 18.72 -18.81
CA ASP A 247 -21.03 19.24 -18.23
C ASP A 247 -21.94 19.84 -19.33
N PRO A 248 -23.15 19.29 -19.58
CA PRO A 248 -24.07 19.84 -20.57
C PRO A 248 -24.50 21.28 -20.27
N ARG A 249 -24.38 21.74 -19.01
CA ARG A 249 -24.77 23.10 -18.60
C ARG A 249 -23.79 24.19 -19.04
N ASN A 250 -22.54 23.84 -19.32
CA ASN A 250 -21.52 24.81 -19.74
C ASN A 250 -21.52 25.10 -21.26
N TYR A 251 -22.22 24.29 -22.08
CA TYR A 251 -22.33 24.55 -23.51
C TYR A 251 -23.36 25.63 -23.90
N CYS A 252 -24.19 26.09 -22.96
CA CYS A 252 -25.08 27.24 -23.19
C CYS A 252 -24.30 28.57 -23.22
N GLY A 253 -23.07 28.60 -22.69
CA GLY A 253 -22.15 29.74 -22.81
C GLY A 253 -21.34 29.74 -24.11
N ILE A 254 -20.94 28.56 -24.59
CA ILE A 254 -20.04 28.41 -25.75
C ILE A 254 -20.78 28.63 -27.07
N SER A 255 -22.04 28.21 -27.21
CA SER A 255 -22.79 28.47 -28.45
C SER A 255 -23.11 29.95 -28.66
N ASN A 256 -23.32 30.70 -27.58
CA ASN A 256 -23.54 32.15 -27.62
C ASN A 256 -22.25 32.93 -27.85
N GLU A 257 -21.10 32.48 -27.31
CA GLU A 257 -19.80 33.08 -27.61
C GLU A 257 -19.31 32.75 -29.01
N GLU A 258 -19.49 31.52 -29.52
CA GLU A 258 -19.16 31.18 -30.91
C GLU A 258 -20.11 31.84 -31.90
N SER A 259 -21.39 32.00 -31.57
CA SER A 259 -22.34 32.78 -32.38
C SER A 259 -22.04 34.28 -32.34
N ARG A 260 -21.61 34.84 -31.18
CA ARG A 260 -21.11 36.23 -31.10
C ARG A 260 -19.77 36.42 -31.80
N ARG A 261 -18.85 35.45 -31.74
CA ARG A 261 -17.57 35.49 -32.46
C ARG A 261 -17.78 35.33 -33.96
N ARG A 262 -18.71 34.47 -34.39
CA ARG A 262 -19.15 34.39 -35.80
C ARG A 262 -19.86 35.65 -36.25
N SER A 263 -20.73 36.27 -35.45
CA SER A 263 -21.37 37.54 -35.84
C SER A 263 -20.39 38.72 -35.86
N LYS A 264 -19.42 38.78 -34.93
CA LYS A 264 -18.32 39.77 -34.96
C LYS A 264 -17.38 39.54 -36.15
N ASN A 265 -17.06 38.30 -36.50
CA ASN A 265 -16.24 37.99 -37.68
C ASN A 265 -16.99 38.19 -38.99
N LEU A 266 -18.31 37.97 -39.04
CA LEU A 266 -19.16 38.30 -40.19
C LEU A 266 -19.27 39.83 -40.36
N ASN A 267 -19.38 40.60 -39.28
CA ASN A 267 -19.40 42.07 -39.33
C ASN A 267 -18.03 42.68 -39.69
N ASN A 268 -16.92 42.06 -39.25
CA ASN A 268 -15.58 42.48 -39.69
C ASN A 268 -15.29 42.05 -41.14
N SER A 269 -15.79 40.90 -41.58
CA SER A 269 -15.72 40.45 -42.97
C SER A 269 -16.56 41.32 -43.91
N SER A 270 -17.73 41.80 -43.50
CA SER A 270 -18.55 42.71 -44.31
C SER A 270 -17.96 44.12 -44.39
N ASN A 271 -17.32 44.62 -43.32
CA ASN A 271 -16.58 45.90 -43.34
C ASN A 271 -15.26 45.82 -44.14
N SER A 272 -14.61 44.65 -44.22
CA SER A 272 -13.44 44.46 -45.10
C SER A 272 -13.83 44.29 -46.59
N ARG A 273 -14.98 43.68 -46.89
CA ARG A 273 -15.49 43.54 -48.27
C ARG A 273 -16.08 44.85 -48.82
N SER A 274 -16.65 45.72 -47.99
CA SER A 274 -17.10 47.05 -48.42
C SER A 274 -15.93 47.99 -48.75
N THR A 275 -14.81 47.90 -48.03
CA THR A 275 -13.59 48.68 -48.29
C THR A 275 -12.79 48.14 -49.49
N THR A 276 -12.77 46.82 -49.71
CA THR A 276 -12.06 46.20 -50.85
C THR A 276 -12.84 46.36 -52.17
N ASN A 277 -14.17 46.31 -52.14
CA ASN A 277 -15.01 46.56 -53.33
C ASN A 277 -15.05 48.05 -53.74
N ALA A 278 -14.80 48.99 -52.80
CA ALA A 278 -14.63 50.41 -53.13
C ALA A 278 -13.27 50.71 -53.81
N GLN A 279 -12.25 49.88 -53.58
CA GLN A 279 -10.95 49.98 -54.25
C GLN A 279 -10.92 49.27 -55.63
N LEU A 280 -11.61 48.14 -55.79
CA LEU A 280 -11.64 47.38 -57.05
C LEU A 280 -12.56 47.96 -58.15
N VAL A 281 -13.48 48.86 -57.82
CA VAL A 281 -14.27 49.62 -58.82
C VAL A 281 -13.45 50.78 -59.43
N LYS A 282 -12.33 51.17 -58.81
CA LYS A 282 -11.45 52.25 -59.30
C LYS A 282 -10.36 51.76 -60.27
N GLU A 283 -10.12 50.45 -60.39
CA GLU A 283 -9.09 49.86 -61.26
C GLU A 283 -9.61 49.17 -62.53
N ARG A 284 -10.93 49.03 -62.73
CA ARG A 284 -11.53 48.42 -63.95
C ARG A 284 -11.83 49.40 -65.10
N SER A 285 -11.31 50.63 -65.07
CA SER A 285 -11.47 51.62 -66.16
C SER A 285 -10.27 51.71 -67.11
N ILE A 286 -9.26 50.84 -66.99
CA ILE A 286 -8.03 50.91 -67.79
C ILE A 286 -7.62 49.51 -68.27
N PHE A 287 -8.31 48.99 -69.30
CA PHE A 287 -7.75 48.15 -70.39
C PHE A 287 -8.91 47.49 -71.16
N SER A 288 -9.28 48.07 -72.31
CA SER A 288 -10.01 47.38 -73.38
C SER A 288 -9.01 46.90 -74.44
N PRO A 289 -9.20 45.71 -75.04
CA PRO A 289 -8.29 45.15 -76.03
C PRO A 289 -8.66 45.57 -77.47
N PRO A 290 -7.71 45.62 -78.41
CA PRO A 290 -8.02 45.46 -79.82
C PRO A 290 -7.57 44.09 -80.34
N VAL A 291 -8.55 43.42 -80.94
CA VAL A 291 -8.56 42.52 -82.13
C VAL A 291 -7.28 41.78 -82.49
#